data_AF-A0A931YA80-F1
#
_entry.id   AF-A0A931YA80-F1
#
_cell.length_a   1.000
_cell.length_b   1.000
_cell.length_c   1.000
_cell.angle_alpha   90.00
_cell.angle_beta   90.00
_cell.angle_gamma   90.00
#
_symmetry.space_group_name_H-M   'P 1'
#
loop_
_entity.id
_entity.type
_entity.pdbx_description
1 polymer ?
#
loop_
_entity_poly.entity_id
_entity_poly.type
_entity_poly.pdbx_seq_one_letter_code
_entity_poly.pdbx_strand_id
1 'polypeptide(L)'
;MRTSNNKIFKKSLKAILVVAIVLLTSFGVEALAKSGSDGGGHGRGRGRSGEMRADRGRMDNMNMRRMSMRQAEGRMAERRENRGSENEIRVSAETFANVSEAKVKVNFATDATDSAAIVQETLDRIRLSRNDIARLLTIKNEAEEIDNFRAVLSGAEEVPAIATTSASGTTNLNLQMNDTELRFNVMVSNITDATAAHIHQGVMGVNGPIVANLFTGPTKTGLFSGVLAEGVIRASDLTGPLAGQPLSSLIDLLRNGGAYINVHTVNNPNGEIRGQVMAQMPVIKEKLRVRAGVVENNATKVKAEFTFAVASTSREAIIDGIFSRLSLITAGNILDALELKLDVRRNDEDRRGSNRGRR
;
A
#
# COMPACT_ATOMS: atom_id res chain seq x y z
N MET A 1 -19.22 -43.75 -8.52
CA MET A 1 -18.17 -44.17 -9.48
C MET A 1 -17.48 -42.91 -9.98
N ARG A 2 -16.14 -42.81 -9.80
CA ARG A 2 -15.23 -41.66 -10.04
C ARG A 2 -15.46 -40.48 -9.07
N THR A 3 -14.68 -40.14 -8.05
CA THR A 3 -13.23 -40.20 -7.68
C THR A 3 -12.26 -39.50 -8.63
N SER A 4 -11.50 -38.57 -8.02
CA SER A 4 -10.24 -37.96 -8.44
C SER A 4 -10.31 -36.73 -9.35
N ASN A 5 -10.04 -35.54 -8.79
CA ASN A 5 -9.07 -34.55 -9.30
C ASN A 5 -9.12 -33.20 -8.53
N ASN A 6 -8.98 -33.21 -7.20
CA ASN A 6 -8.79 -31.94 -6.48
C ASN A 6 -7.93 -32.06 -5.19
N LYS A 7 -6.91 -32.92 -5.22
CA LYS A 7 -5.92 -33.06 -4.11
C LYS A 7 -4.45 -33.02 -4.55
N ILE A 8 -4.13 -32.43 -5.71
CA ILE A 8 -2.75 -32.38 -6.22
C ILE A 8 -2.07 -30.99 -6.11
N PHE A 9 -2.78 -29.91 -5.79
CA PHE A 9 -2.17 -28.55 -5.81
C PHE A 9 -1.87 -27.88 -4.45
N LYS A 10 -1.86 -28.62 -3.32
CA LYS A 10 -1.53 -28.04 -1.99
C LYS A 10 -0.48 -28.79 -1.15
N LYS A 11 0.43 -29.54 -1.77
CA LYS A 11 1.52 -30.23 -1.05
C LYS A 11 2.86 -30.23 -1.80
N SER A 12 3.38 -29.05 -2.19
CA SER A 12 4.74 -28.96 -2.72
C SER A 12 5.39 -27.60 -2.46
N LEU A 13 5.61 -27.20 -1.19
CA LEU A 13 6.62 -26.17 -0.85
C LEU A 13 6.97 -26.18 0.65
N LYS A 14 7.26 -27.37 1.18
CA LYS A 14 7.92 -27.57 2.48
C LYS A 14 8.83 -28.79 2.39
N ALA A 15 9.99 -28.65 1.77
CA ALA A 15 11.14 -29.55 1.91
C ALA A 15 12.31 -29.08 1.02
N ILE A 16 13.06 -28.04 1.42
CA ILE A 16 14.50 -27.93 1.11
C ILE A 16 15.16 -27.21 2.30
N LEU A 17 15.51 -27.98 3.33
CA LEU A 17 16.56 -27.63 4.29
C LEU A 17 17.22 -28.95 4.73
N VAL A 18 18.54 -28.91 4.90
CA VAL A 18 19.47 -29.99 5.36
C VAL A 18 19.86 -30.94 4.20
N VAL A 19 21.09 -30.96 3.68
CA VAL A 19 22.38 -31.31 4.33
C VAL A 19 23.56 -30.62 3.63
N ALA A 20 24.41 -29.93 4.39
CA ALA A 20 25.87 -29.96 4.21
C ALA A 20 26.52 -29.65 5.56
N ILE A 21 27.24 -30.65 6.10
CA ILE A 21 27.81 -30.74 7.44
C ILE A 21 29.35 -30.74 7.30
N VAL A 22 30.01 -29.91 8.12
CA VAL A 22 31.32 -30.08 8.79
C VAL A 22 32.64 -29.95 7.99
N LEU A 23 33.46 -28.99 8.46
CA LEU A 23 34.93 -28.93 8.67
C LEU A 23 35.35 -27.45 8.50
N LEU A 24 35.88 -26.70 9.47
CA LEU A 24 36.93 -26.98 10.44
C LEU A 24 36.81 -26.08 11.68
N THR A 25 36.96 -26.69 12.85
CA THR A 25 37.43 -26.05 14.09
C THR A 25 38.95 -26.02 14.11
N SER A 26 39.56 -24.91 14.52
CA SER A 26 40.65 -24.83 15.54
C SER A 26 41.43 -23.51 15.46
N PHE A 27 41.94 -23.09 16.63
CA PHE A 27 42.78 -21.93 16.96
C PHE A 27 42.01 -20.60 17.18
N GLY A 28 42.03 -19.97 18.35
CA GLY A 28 42.74 -20.25 19.59
C GLY A 28 42.11 -19.46 20.74
N VAL A 29 42.11 -20.08 21.92
CA VAL A 29 41.81 -19.46 23.21
C VAL A 29 43.07 -18.73 23.65
N GLU A 30 42.95 -17.46 24.05
CA GLU A 30 43.76 -16.93 25.16
C GLU A 30 43.07 -15.69 25.75
N ALA A 31 42.23 -15.95 26.75
CA ALA A 31 41.84 -14.97 27.75
C ALA A 31 42.92 -14.96 28.83
N LEU A 32 43.71 -13.88 28.91
CA LEU A 32 44.63 -13.64 30.01
C LEU A 32 44.08 -12.50 30.87
N ALA A 33 43.50 -12.83 32.03
CA ALA A 33 43.52 -11.99 33.22
C ALA A 33 42.75 -12.63 34.39
N LYS A 34 43.47 -13.15 35.39
CA LYS A 34 43.24 -12.82 36.81
C LYS A 34 44.33 -13.40 37.72
N SER A 35 44.71 -12.57 38.71
CA SER A 35 45.28 -12.87 40.05
C SER A 35 46.54 -13.73 40.12
N GLY A 36 47.65 -13.35 40.74
CA GLY A 36 47.84 -12.50 41.93
C GLY A 36 48.30 -13.38 43.10
N SER A 37 49.60 -13.38 43.40
CA SER A 37 50.23 -13.73 44.70
C SER A 37 51.75 -13.50 44.56
N ASP A 38 52.31 -12.44 45.11
CA ASP A 38 52.83 -12.30 46.49
C ASP A 38 54.22 -12.93 46.69
N GLY A 39 55.18 -12.13 47.17
CA GLY A 39 56.58 -12.49 47.32
C GLY A 39 57.45 -11.27 47.65
N GLY A 40 57.64 -11.04 48.95
CA GLY A 40 58.19 -9.82 49.52
C GLY A 40 59.69 -9.56 49.32
N GLY A 41 60.06 -8.30 49.53
CA GLY A 41 61.43 -7.83 49.61
C GLY A 41 61.52 -6.51 50.37
N HIS A 42 62.11 -6.56 51.56
CA HIS A 42 62.41 -5.42 52.42
C HIS A 42 63.28 -4.36 51.73
N GLY A 43 62.96 -3.07 51.96
CA GLY A 43 63.82 -1.95 51.59
C GLY A 43 63.44 -0.69 52.36
N ARG A 44 64.23 -0.35 53.39
CA ARG A 44 64.10 0.87 54.19
C ARG A 44 64.36 2.11 53.32
N GLY A 45 63.53 3.15 53.45
CA GLY A 45 63.78 4.44 52.80
C GLY A 45 62.90 5.54 53.37
N ARG A 46 63.51 6.46 54.11
CA ARG A 46 62.89 7.62 54.74
C ARG A 46 62.38 8.63 53.70
N GLY A 47 61.26 9.29 54.01
CA GLY A 47 61.03 10.69 53.65
C GLY A 47 59.95 10.97 52.59
N ARG A 48 59.17 12.01 52.87
CA ARG A 48 58.25 12.77 51.98
C ARG A 48 56.82 12.26 51.86
N SER A 49 56.08 12.46 52.95
CA SER A 49 54.64 12.69 52.95
C SER A 49 54.31 14.03 52.24
N GLY A 50 54.14 14.02 50.92
CA GLY A 50 53.79 15.23 50.17
C GLY A 50 53.25 15.01 48.76
N GLU A 51 53.73 14.00 48.02
CA GLU A 51 53.43 13.87 46.57
C GLU A 51 52.46 12.74 46.19
N MET A 52 52.16 11.77 47.07
CA MET A 52 51.31 10.61 46.74
C MET A 52 49.79 10.90 46.64
N ARG A 53 49.32 12.08 47.07
CA ARG A 53 47.91 12.47 46.95
C ARG A 53 47.55 13.04 45.57
N ALA A 54 48.51 13.62 44.86
CA ALA A 54 48.27 14.22 43.54
C ALA A 54 48.21 13.15 42.43
N ASP A 55 49.03 12.09 42.53
CA ASP A 55 49.15 11.09 41.47
C ASP A 55 48.03 10.04 41.49
N ARG A 56 47.56 9.65 42.69
CA ARG A 56 46.35 8.82 42.85
C ARG A 56 45.09 9.51 42.33
N GLY A 57 44.91 10.80 42.65
CA GLY A 57 43.79 11.59 42.13
C GLY A 57 43.82 11.76 40.60
N ARG A 58 45.02 11.81 39.98
CA ARG A 58 45.16 11.84 38.52
C ARG A 58 44.82 10.50 37.86
N MET A 59 45.23 9.38 38.45
CA MET A 59 44.88 8.04 37.96
C MET A 59 43.39 7.73 38.12
N ASP A 60 42.79 8.10 39.25
CA ASP A 60 41.35 7.91 39.50
C ASP A 60 40.49 8.73 38.54
N ASN A 61 40.90 9.96 38.23
CA ASN A 61 40.21 10.82 37.26
C ASN A 61 40.36 10.28 35.81
N MET A 62 41.52 9.72 35.46
CA MET A 62 41.71 9.05 34.16
C MET A 62 40.90 7.76 34.03
N ASN A 63 40.80 6.96 35.10
CA ASN A 63 39.99 5.74 35.11
C ASN A 63 38.49 6.05 35.03
N MET A 64 38.03 7.11 35.72
CA MET A 64 36.65 7.61 35.61
C MET A 64 36.34 8.09 34.19
N ARG A 65 37.24 8.84 33.55
CA ARG A 65 37.08 9.29 32.16
C ARG A 65 37.09 8.14 31.15
N ARG A 66 37.92 7.11 31.37
CA ARG A 66 37.95 5.91 30.53
C ARG A 66 36.68 5.07 30.69
N MET A 67 36.15 4.95 31.90
CA MET A 67 34.85 4.29 32.13
C MET A 67 33.69 5.09 31.53
N SER A 68 33.68 6.42 31.65
CA SER A 68 32.63 7.24 31.04
C SER A 68 32.68 7.19 29.51
N MET A 69 33.87 7.15 28.90
CA MET A 69 34.01 6.96 27.46
C MET A 69 33.58 5.56 27.02
N ARG A 70 33.96 4.50 27.73
CA ARG A 70 33.51 3.12 27.41
C ARG A 70 32.00 2.95 27.55
N GLN A 71 31.38 3.59 28.54
CA GLN A 71 29.92 3.62 28.69
C GLN A 71 29.25 4.44 27.57
N ALA A 72 29.85 5.56 27.15
CA ALA A 72 29.37 6.32 26.01
C ALA A 72 29.50 5.55 24.69
N GLU A 73 30.63 4.87 24.46
CA GLU A 73 30.88 3.99 23.31
C GLU A 73 29.90 2.81 23.28
N GLY A 74 29.66 2.16 24.43
CA GLY A 74 28.66 1.10 24.56
C GLY A 74 27.25 1.57 24.23
N ARG A 75 26.84 2.74 24.74
CA ARG A 75 25.55 3.37 24.39
C ARG A 75 25.48 3.77 22.92
N MET A 76 26.60 4.17 22.30
CA MET A 76 26.65 4.48 20.87
C MET A 76 26.62 3.22 19.99
N ALA A 77 27.22 2.12 20.43
CA ALA A 77 27.17 0.83 19.75
C ALA A 77 25.75 0.23 19.79
N GLU A 78 25.10 0.28 20.96
CA GLU A 78 23.70 -0.14 21.14
C GLU A 78 22.74 0.75 20.32
N ARG A 79 22.99 2.07 20.26
CA ARG A 79 22.30 2.99 19.33
C ARG A 79 22.46 2.60 17.86
N ARG A 80 23.63 2.12 17.43
CA ARG A 80 23.89 1.71 16.04
C ARG A 80 23.19 0.39 15.70
N GLU A 81 23.17 -0.55 16.64
CA GLU A 81 22.57 -1.87 16.46
C GLU A 81 21.03 -1.79 16.41
N ASN A 82 20.41 -0.99 17.28
CA ASN A 82 18.95 -0.78 17.27
C ASN A 82 18.47 -0.02 16.03
N ARG A 83 19.27 0.95 15.52
CA ARG A 83 19.02 1.65 14.23
C ARG A 83 19.08 0.73 13.01
N GLY A 84 19.86 -0.36 13.07
CA GLY A 84 20.01 -1.32 11.97
C GLY A 84 18.75 -2.14 11.68
N SER A 85 17.89 -2.34 12.69
CA SER A 85 16.62 -3.06 12.53
C SER A 85 15.45 -2.19 12.03
N GLU A 86 15.60 -0.85 12.08
CA GLU A 86 14.52 0.11 11.78
C GLU A 86 14.66 0.83 10.43
N ASN A 87 15.84 0.76 9.80
CA ASN A 87 16.06 1.32 8.46
C ASN A 87 15.63 0.31 7.39
N GLU A 88 14.45 0.53 6.82
CA GLU A 88 13.86 -0.37 5.85
C GLU A 88 13.30 0.39 4.66
N ILE A 89 13.68 -0.05 3.45
CA ILE A 89 13.08 0.40 2.19
C ILE A 89 12.41 -0.81 1.56
N ARG A 90 11.10 -0.71 1.32
CA ARG A 90 10.34 -1.71 0.57
C ARG A 90 9.78 -1.09 -0.69
N VAL A 91 9.94 -1.79 -1.79
CA VAL A 91 9.32 -1.48 -3.07
C VAL A 91 8.45 -2.65 -3.45
N SER A 92 7.16 -2.42 -3.63
CA SER A 92 6.23 -3.46 -4.06
C SER A 92 5.32 -2.94 -5.16
N ALA A 93 4.85 -3.83 -6.02
CA ALA A 93 3.76 -3.56 -6.94
C ALA A 93 2.71 -4.65 -6.86
N GLU A 94 1.45 -4.25 -6.95
CA GLU A 94 0.29 -5.13 -7.10
C GLU A 94 -0.28 -4.88 -8.50
N THR A 95 -0.36 -5.92 -9.34
CA THR A 95 -0.79 -5.80 -10.75
C THR A 95 -2.29 -6.06 -10.87
N PHE A 96 -3.00 -5.27 -11.66
CA PHE A 96 -4.45 -5.35 -11.92
C PHE A 96 -4.69 -5.24 -13.42
N ALA A 97 -5.13 -6.31 -14.09
CA ALA A 97 -5.36 -6.34 -15.53
C ALA A 97 -4.18 -5.75 -16.37
N ASN A 98 -4.21 -4.47 -16.75
CA ASN A 98 -3.15 -3.77 -17.49
C ASN A 98 -2.46 -2.62 -16.71
N VAL A 99 -2.79 -2.42 -15.44
CA VAL A 99 -2.21 -1.38 -14.55
C VAL A 99 -1.55 -2.04 -13.33
N SER A 100 -0.64 -1.34 -12.65
CA SER A 100 -0.08 -1.76 -11.37
C SER A 100 -0.16 -0.65 -10.33
N GLU A 101 -0.56 -0.96 -9.10
CA GLU A 101 -0.35 -0.11 -7.95
C GLU A 101 1.08 -0.31 -7.45
N ALA A 102 1.95 0.68 -7.65
CA ALA A 102 3.26 0.69 -7.06
C ALA A 102 3.24 1.36 -5.68
N LYS A 103 3.96 0.76 -4.73
CA LYS A 103 4.06 1.22 -3.35
C LYS A 103 5.52 1.23 -2.90
N VAL A 104 6.00 2.40 -2.50
CA VAL A 104 7.36 2.60 -1.95
C VAL A 104 7.21 2.99 -0.48
N LYS A 105 7.80 2.20 0.42
CA LYS A 105 7.80 2.47 1.85
C LYS A 105 9.23 2.68 2.33
N VAL A 106 9.43 3.76 3.08
CA VAL A 106 10.71 4.08 3.70
C VAL A 106 10.47 4.29 5.18
N ASN A 107 11.07 3.44 6.01
CA ASN A 107 11.09 3.56 7.46
C ASN A 107 12.52 3.82 7.90
N PHE A 108 12.73 4.78 8.78
CA PHE A 108 14.04 5.04 9.37
C PHE A 108 13.93 5.76 10.71
N ALA A 109 15.02 5.70 11.47
CA ALA A 109 15.22 6.53 12.66
C ALA A 109 16.32 7.56 12.39
N THR A 110 16.08 8.81 12.81
CA THR A 110 17.02 9.93 12.68
C THR A 110 17.11 10.72 13.98
N ASP A 111 18.22 11.42 14.22
CA ASP A 111 18.34 12.37 15.33
C ASP A 111 17.78 13.76 14.97
N ALA A 112 17.36 13.95 13.70
CA ALA A 112 16.72 15.18 13.26
C ALA A 112 15.38 15.40 13.97
N THR A 113 15.18 16.61 14.49
CA THR A 113 13.94 17.02 15.15
C THR A 113 13.19 18.10 14.38
N ASP A 114 13.86 18.77 13.43
CA ASP A 114 13.25 19.78 12.57
C ASP A 114 12.72 19.18 11.26
N SER A 115 11.65 19.77 10.75
CA SER A 115 10.98 19.29 9.54
C SER A 115 11.90 19.30 8.32
N ALA A 116 12.80 20.28 8.19
CA ALA A 116 13.63 20.43 7.00
C ALA A 116 14.65 19.30 6.86
N ALA A 117 15.33 18.95 7.95
CA ALA A 117 16.24 17.81 7.99
C ALA A 117 15.50 16.48 7.78
N ILE A 118 14.34 16.29 8.40
CA ILE A 118 13.49 15.09 8.20
C ILE A 118 13.07 14.96 6.73
N VAL A 119 12.64 16.08 6.11
CA VAL A 119 12.24 16.14 4.70
C VAL A 119 13.40 15.77 3.80
N GLN A 120 14.57 16.35 4.02
CA GLN A 120 15.74 16.10 3.17
C GLN A 120 16.25 14.66 3.31
N GLU A 121 16.30 14.12 4.52
CA GLU A 121 16.70 12.72 4.72
C GLU A 121 15.67 11.75 4.11
N THR A 122 14.38 12.08 4.19
CA THR A 122 13.33 11.31 3.49
C THR A 122 13.55 11.35 1.98
N LEU A 123 13.83 12.54 1.42
CA LEU A 123 14.09 12.73 -0.01
C LEU A 123 15.30 11.91 -0.49
N ASP A 124 16.40 11.92 0.26
CA ASP A 124 17.61 11.19 -0.09
C ASP A 124 17.40 9.68 -0.06
N ARG A 125 16.59 9.17 0.89
CA ARG A 125 16.28 7.75 0.99
C ARG A 125 15.33 7.25 -0.10
N ILE A 126 14.47 8.10 -0.66
CA ILE A 126 13.55 7.72 -1.74
C ILE A 126 14.15 7.88 -3.14
N ARG A 127 15.31 8.55 -3.27
CA ARG A 127 16.05 8.70 -4.54
C ARG A 127 16.77 7.42 -4.93
N LEU A 128 15.99 6.37 -5.16
CA LEU A 128 16.47 5.05 -5.52
C LEU A 128 16.92 5.01 -6.98
N SER A 129 18.03 4.31 -7.24
CA SER A 129 18.43 3.99 -8.61
C SER A 129 17.48 2.94 -9.21
N ARG A 130 17.42 2.84 -10.55
CA ARG A 130 16.71 1.74 -11.23
C ARG A 130 17.15 0.37 -10.73
N ASN A 131 18.45 0.18 -10.48
CA ASN A 131 18.98 -1.09 -9.99
C ASN A 131 18.52 -1.40 -8.56
N ASP A 132 18.43 -0.38 -7.71
CA ASP A 132 17.89 -0.55 -6.35
C ASP A 132 16.41 -0.90 -6.38
N ILE A 133 15.63 -0.21 -7.21
CA ILE A 133 14.21 -0.53 -7.44
C ILE A 133 14.08 -1.96 -7.94
N ALA A 134 14.84 -2.36 -8.98
CA ALA A 134 14.80 -3.70 -9.55
C ALA A 134 15.14 -4.80 -8.52
N ARG A 135 16.08 -4.52 -7.60
CA ARG A 135 16.47 -5.44 -6.53
C ARG A 135 15.40 -5.54 -5.43
N LEU A 136 14.78 -4.42 -5.07
CA LEU A 136 13.80 -4.35 -3.97
C LEU A 136 12.39 -4.74 -4.41
N LEU A 137 12.07 -4.58 -5.70
CA LEU A 137 10.72 -4.72 -6.24
C LEU A 137 10.20 -6.15 -6.11
N THR A 138 9.21 -6.29 -5.23
CA THR A 138 8.35 -7.47 -5.14
C THR A 138 7.05 -7.20 -5.90
N ILE A 139 6.73 -8.03 -6.89
CA ILE A 139 5.47 -7.94 -7.61
C ILE A 139 4.56 -9.04 -7.09
N LYS A 140 3.38 -8.66 -6.60
CA LYS A 140 2.29 -9.58 -6.40
C LYS A 140 1.35 -9.47 -7.59
N ASN A 141 1.10 -10.60 -8.21
CA ASN A 141 -0.03 -10.73 -9.10
C ASN A 141 -1.21 -11.13 -8.23
N GLU A 142 -1.86 -10.15 -7.64
CA GLU A 142 -3.22 -10.36 -7.20
C GLU A 142 -4.04 -10.22 -8.47
N ALA A 143 -4.61 -11.31 -8.99
CA ALA A 143 -5.73 -11.16 -9.89
C ALA A 143 -6.89 -10.62 -9.05
N GLU A 144 -6.77 -9.37 -8.55
CA GLU A 144 -7.92 -8.67 -8.04
C GLU A 144 -8.81 -8.47 -9.25
N GLU A 145 -9.88 -9.23 -9.16
CA GLU A 145 -10.93 -9.31 -10.12
C GLU A 145 -11.40 -7.88 -10.46
N ILE A 146 -11.62 -7.63 -11.75
CA ILE A 146 -12.18 -6.33 -12.15
C ILE A 146 -13.58 -6.29 -11.56
N ASP A 147 -13.74 -5.46 -10.53
CA ASP A 147 -14.98 -5.36 -9.76
C ASP A 147 -15.80 -4.13 -10.13
N ASN A 148 -15.28 -3.29 -11.01
CA ASN A 148 -15.96 -2.09 -11.47
C ASN A 148 -16.08 -2.13 -12.99
N PHE A 149 -17.28 -1.86 -13.49
CA PHE A 149 -17.54 -1.75 -14.92
C PHE A 149 -18.35 -0.49 -15.20
N ARG A 150 -18.25 0.00 -16.43
CA ARG A 150 -18.97 1.19 -16.89
C ARG A 150 -19.39 1.05 -18.34
N ALA A 151 -20.59 1.55 -18.64
CA ALA A 151 -21.03 1.80 -20.01
C ALA A 151 -21.36 3.28 -20.17
N VAL A 152 -20.96 3.88 -21.30
CA VAL A 152 -21.44 5.20 -21.75
C VAL A 152 -22.43 4.94 -22.86
N LEU A 153 -23.65 5.47 -22.72
CA LEU A 153 -24.76 5.15 -23.59
C LEU A 153 -25.05 6.31 -24.54
N SER A 154 -25.24 6.01 -25.82
CA SER A 154 -25.66 6.98 -26.83
C SER A 154 -26.44 6.30 -27.95
N GLY A 155 -27.19 7.09 -28.73
CA GLY A 155 -27.88 6.58 -29.93
C GLY A 155 -26.91 6.16 -31.05
N ALA A 156 -25.68 6.68 -31.06
CA ALA A 156 -24.68 6.32 -32.07
C ALA A 156 -24.17 4.87 -31.92
N GLU A 157 -24.26 4.32 -30.71
CA GLU A 157 -23.85 2.95 -30.40
C GLU A 157 -24.98 1.93 -30.64
N GLU A 158 -26.21 2.38 -30.92
CA GLU A 158 -27.32 1.50 -31.30
C GLU A 158 -27.05 0.81 -32.64
N VAL A 159 -27.70 -0.33 -32.85
CA VAL A 159 -27.62 -1.08 -34.10
C VAL A 159 -29.02 -1.37 -34.63
N PRO A 160 -29.50 -0.60 -35.63
CA PRO A 160 -28.83 0.51 -36.31
C PRO A 160 -28.74 1.80 -35.46
N ALA A 161 -27.76 2.66 -35.77
CA ALA A 161 -27.52 3.89 -35.03
C ALA A 161 -28.67 4.92 -35.18
N ILE A 162 -28.99 5.61 -34.10
CA ILE A 162 -30.02 6.64 -34.02
C ILE A 162 -29.35 8.01 -33.87
N ALA A 163 -28.93 8.61 -34.97
CA ALA A 163 -28.20 9.89 -34.96
C ALA A 163 -29.07 11.10 -34.54
N THR A 164 -30.41 10.95 -34.53
CA THR A 164 -31.35 12.03 -34.24
C THR A 164 -31.67 12.18 -32.76
N THR A 165 -31.35 11.19 -31.91
CA THR A 165 -31.60 11.32 -30.48
C THR A 165 -30.51 12.16 -29.81
N SER A 166 -30.92 12.97 -28.84
CA SER A 166 -30.01 13.66 -27.91
C SER A 166 -29.91 12.96 -26.56
N ALA A 167 -30.61 11.83 -26.41
CA ALA A 167 -30.56 11.01 -25.22
C ALA A 167 -29.15 10.44 -25.04
N SER A 168 -28.71 10.37 -23.79
CA SER A 168 -27.44 9.75 -23.41
C SER A 168 -27.55 9.12 -22.04
N GLY A 169 -26.57 8.32 -21.67
CA GLY A 169 -26.55 7.71 -20.35
C GLY A 169 -25.18 7.26 -19.88
N THR A 170 -25.12 6.86 -18.63
CA THR A 170 -23.99 6.18 -18.03
C THR A 170 -24.53 5.09 -17.10
N THR A 171 -23.96 3.90 -17.18
CA THR A 171 -24.22 2.84 -16.21
C THR A 171 -22.94 2.48 -15.49
N ASN A 172 -22.98 2.41 -14.16
CA ASN A 172 -21.90 1.85 -13.35
C ASN A 172 -22.35 0.51 -12.76
N LEU A 173 -21.45 -0.48 -12.79
CA LEU A 173 -21.65 -1.80 -12.21
C LEU A 173 -20.50 -2.06 -11.22
N ASN A 174 -20.81 -2.44 -9.98
CA ASN A 174 -19.83 -2.66 -8.91
C ASN A 174 -20.07 -4.03 -8.24
N LEU A 175 -19.15 -4.96 -8.47
CA LEU A 175 -19.12 -6.28 -7.83
C LEU A 175 -18.78 -6.09 -6.35
N GLN A 176 -19.58 -6.70 -5.47
CA GLN A 176 -19.34 -6.66 -4.02
C GLN A 176 -18.30 -7.71 -3.61
N MET A 177 -17.57 -7.48 -2.51
CA MET A 177 -16.46 -8.31 -1.98
C MET A 177 -16.74 -9.82 -1.77
N ASN A 178 -17.97 -10.30 -1.95
CA ASN A 178 -18.34 -11.70 -1.83
C ASN A 178 -18.70 -12.35 -3.18
N ASP A 179 -18.55 -11.64 -4.29
CA ASP A 179 -18.87 -12.05 -5.67
C ASP A 179 -20.31 -12.56 -5.87
N THR A 180 -21.21 -12.26 -4.94
CA THR A 180 -22.61 -12.71 -4.98
C THR A 180 -23.58 -11.63 -5.44
N GLU A 181 -23.14 -10.38 -5.48
CA GLU A 181 -23.97 -9.22 -5.78
C GLU A 181 -23.25 -8.24 -6.70
N LEU A 182 -23.90 -7.87 -7.80
CA LEU A 182 -23.45 -6.80 -8.69
C LEU A 182 -24.38 -5.60 -8.52
N ARG A 183 -23.91 -4.55 -7.84
CA ARG A 183 -24.67 -3.30 -7.68
C ARG A 183 -24.65 -2.53 -9.00
N PHE A 184 -25.77 -1.94 -9.38
CA PHE A 184 -25.86 -1.11 -10.58
C PHE A 184 -26.51 0.24 -10.30
N ASN A 185 -26.13 1.23 -11.10
CA ASN A 185 -26.79 2.53 -11.20
C ASN A 185 -26.82 2.96 -12.68
N VAL A 186 -28.01 3.18 -13.21
CA VAL A 186 -28.27 3.65 -14.58
C VAL A 186 -28.71 5.10 -14.51
N MET A 187 -27.86 5.99 -15.02
CA MET A 187 -28.13 7.41 -15.16
C MET A 187 -28.39 7.74 -16.63
N VAL A 188 -29.41 8.53 -16.90
CA VAL A 188 -29.81 8.96 -18.25
C VAL A 188 -29.97 10.46 -18.29
N SER A 189 -29.84 11.03 -19.49
CA SER A 189 -30.03 12.45 -19.76
C SER A 189 -30.84 12.61 -21.04
N ASN A 190 -31.80 13.53 -21.03
CA ASN A 190 -32.64 13.90 -22.17
C ASN A 190 -33.42 12.73 -22.79
N ILE A 191 -33.75 11.70 -22.00
CA ILE A 191 -34.54 10.57 -22.48
C ILE A 191 -36.03 10.86 -22.29
N THR A 192 -36.88 10.45 -23.22
CA THR A 192 -38.33 10.66 -23.13
C THR A 192 -39.05 9.33 -23.11
N ASP A 193 -39.99 9.16 -22.16
CA ASP A 193 -40.84 7.97 -22.06
C ASP A 193 -40.05 6.65 -21.99
N ALA A 194 -39.05 6.57 -21.11
CA ALA A 194 -38.24 5.36 -20.94
C ALA A 194 -39.07 4.20 -20.38
N THR A 195 -38.98 3.02 -21.01
CA THR A 195 -39.83 1.85 -20.72
C THR A 195 -39.06 0.70 -20.08
N ALA A 196 -37.80 0.51 -20.47
CA ALA A 196 -36.97 -0.59 -19.96
C ALA A 196 -35.47 -0.28 -20.08
N ALA A 197 -34.66 -0.99 -19.31
CA ALA A 197 -33.21 -1.02 -19.46
C ALA A 197 -32.69 -2.43 -19.15
N HIS A 198 -31.73 -2.90 -19.93
CA HIS A 198 -31.24 -4.28 -19.86
C HIS A 198 -29.72 -4.38 -19.98
N ILE A 199 -29.16 -5.45 -19.44
CA ILE A 199 -27.86 -5.98 -19.84
C ILE A 199 -28.09 -7.01 -20.93
N HIS A 200 -27.39 -6.87 -22.05
CA HIS A 200 -27.39 -7.83 -23.15
C HIS A 200 -26.03 -8.52 -23.27
N GLN A 201 -26.04 -9.77 -23.73
CA GLN A 201 -24.84 -10.48 -24.16
C GLN A 201 -24.55 -10.18 -25.63
N GLY A 202 -23.47 -9.43 -25.90
CA GLY A 202 -23.04 -9.08 -27.24
C GLY A 202 -21.77 -8.23 -27.24
N VAL A 203 -20.92 -8.44 -28.24
CA VAL A 203 -19.75 -7.60 -28.50
C VAL A 203 -20.17 -6.30 -29.19
N MET A 204 -19.25 -5.34 -29.23
CA MET A 204 -19.46 -4.04 -29.88
C MET A 204 -19.99 -4.19 -31.32
N GLY A 205 -21.03 -3.44 -31.66
CA GLY A 205 -21.65 -3.45 -32.99
C GLY A 205 -22.56 -4.66 -33.29
N VAL A 206 -22.71 -5.62 -32.37
CA VAL A 206 -23.56 -6.81 -32.56
C VAL A 206 -24.69 -6.83 -31.53
N ASN A 207 -25.92 -7.05 -31.97
CA ASN A 207 -27.09 -7.24 -31.09
C ASN A 207 -27.09 -8.65 -30.50
N GLY A 208 -27.57 -8.78 -29.27
CA GLY A 208 -27.71 -10.09 -28.64
C GLY A 208 -28.79 -10.14 -27.55
N PRO A 209 -28.99 -11.32 -26.94
CA PRO A 209 -30.10 -11.55 -26.02
C PRO A 209 -29.91 -10.80 -24.69
N ILE A 210 -31.03 -10.49 -24.04
CA ILE A 210 -31.07 -9.98 -22.67
C ILE A 210 -30.57 -11.06 -21.71
N VAL A 211 -29.71 -10.66 -20.78
CA VAL A 211 -29.19 -11.52 -19.70
C VAL A 211 -29.49 -11.01 -18.30
N ALA A 212 -29.89 -9.75 -18.15
CA ALA A 212 -30.40 -9.20 -16.89
C ALA A 212 -31.27 -7.96 -17.14
N ASN A 213 -32.26 -7.74 -16.28
CA ASN A 213 -33.11 -6.55 -16.30
C ASN A 213 -32.60 -5.51 -15.30
N LEU A 214 -32.52 -4.24 -15.73
CA LEU A 214 -32.12 -3.11 -14.89
C LEU A 214 -33.30 -2.19 -14.56
N PHE A 215 -34.18 -1.98 -15.53
CA PHE A 215 -35.41 -1.21 -15.37
C PHE A 215 -36.54 -1.93 -16.10
N THR A 216 -37.64 -2.20 -15.41
CA THR A 216 -38.81 -2.92 -15.94
C THR A 216 -40.08 -2.07 -15.89
N GLY A 217 -39.93 -0.76 -15.78
CA GLY A 217 -41.03 0.19 -15.62
C GLY A 217 -41.44 0.44 -14.15
N PRO A 218 -42.55 1.17 -13.94
CA PRO A 218 -43.45 1.73 -14.95
C PRO A 218 -42.76 2.76 -15.84
N THR A 219 -43.31 3.03 -17.04
CA THR A 219 -42.74 4.00 -17.98
C THR A 219 -42.43 5.33 -17.29
N LYS A 220 -41.20 5.81 -17.47
CA LYS A 220 -40.78 7.14 -17.01
C LYS A 220 -41.29 8.18 -18.01
N THR A 221 -42.54 8.60 -17.81
CA THR A 221 -43.24 9.50 -18.75
C THR A 221 -42.61 10.89 -18.83
N GLY A 222 -42.56 11.45 -20.03
CA GLY A 222 -42.03 12.78 -20.32
C GLY A 222 -40.50 12.81 -20.40
N LEU A 223 -39.96 14.01 -20.66
CA LEU A 223 -38.53 14.26 -20.72
C LEU A 223 -37.89 14.10 -19.33
N PHE A 224 -36.83 13.31 -19.23
CA PHE A 224 -36.18 12.96 -17.98
C PHE A 224 -34.65 12.96 -18.08
N SER A 225 -34.02 13.47 -17.02
CA SER A 225 -32.59 13.37 -16.74
C SER A 225 -32.40 13.03 -15.27
N GLY A 226 -31.60 12.00 -14.97
CA GLY A 226 -31.35 11.54 -13.61
C GLY A 226 -31.14 10.04 -13.52
N VAL A 227 -31.27 9.50 -12.31
CA VAL A 227 -31.20 8.05 -12.08
C VAL A 227 -32.47 7.39 -12.60
N LEU A 228 -32.34 6.58 -13.65
CA LEU A 228 -33.44 5.79 -14.20
C LEU A 228 -33.71 4.55 -13.32
N ALA A 229 -32.64 3.87 -12.90
CA ALA A 229 -32.73 2.70 -12.05
C ALA A 229 -31.44 2.47 -11.26
N GLU A 230 -31.59 1.86 -10.09
CA GLU A 230 -30.49 1.37 -9.26
C GLU A 230 -30.93 0.10 -8.54
N GLY A 231 -29.98 -0.78 -8.26
CA GLY A 231 -30.31 -2.07 -7.67
C GLY A 231 -29.12 -3.01 -7.56
N VAL A 232 -29.45 -4.29 -7.37
CA VAL A 232 -28.49 -5.38 -7.24
C VAL A 232 -28.92 -6.51 -8.16
N ILE A 233 -27.98 -7.05 -8.94
CA ILE A 233 -28.15 -8.28 -9.71
C ILE A 233 -27.51 -9.42 -8.93
N ARG A 234 -28.28 -10.50 -8.77
CA ARG A 234 -27.84 -11.79 -8.23
C ARG A 234 -28.01 -12.86 -9.30
N ALA A 235 -27.50 -14.06 -9.04
CA ALA A 235 -27.65 -15.22 -9.93
C ALA A 235 -29.12 -15.52 -10.30
N SER A 236 -30.06 -15.27 -9.38
CA SER A 236 -31.51 -15.45 -9.61
C SER A 236 -32.11 -14.46 -10.61
N ASP A 237 -31.46 -13.32 -10.83
CA ASP A 237 -31.95 -12.25 -11.70
C ASP A 237 -31.46 -12.42 -13.14
N LEU A 238 -30.60 -13.42 -13.38
CA LEU A 238 -30.10 -13.74 -14.71
C LEU A 238 -31.19 -14.38 -15.56
N THR A 239 -31.29 -13.92 -16.80
CA THR A 239 -32.28 -14.37 -17.78
C THR A 239 -31.60 -14.81 -19.08
N GLY A 240 -32.40 -15.28 -20.04
CA GLY A 240 -31.90 -15.66 -21.36
C GLY A 240 -30.81 -16.74 -21.27
N PRO A 241 -29.72 -16.63 -22.05
CA PRO A 241 -28.62 -17.61 -22.03
C PRO A 241 -27.93 -17.80 -20.66
N LEU A 242 -28.06 -16.84 -19.74
CA LEU A 242 -27.47 -16.92 -18.41
C LEU A 242 -28.47 -17.36 -17.33
N ALA A 243 -29.71 -17.68 -17.69
CA ALA A 243 -30.72 -18.14 -16.74
C ALA A 243 -30.25 -19.41 -15.98
N GLY A 244 -30.27 -19.35 -14.65
CA GLY A 244 -29.84 -20.44 -13.77
C GLY A 244 -28.32 -20.61 -13.64
N GLN A 245 -27.52 -19.76 -14.28
CA GLN A 245 -26.06 -19.75 -14.13
C GLN A 245 -25.64 -19.01 -12.84
N PRO A 246 -24.42 -19.27 -12.31
CA PRO A 246 -23.87 -18.44 -11.24
C PRO A 246 -23.62 -17.00 -11.74
N LEU A 247 -23.66 -16.03 -10.83
CA LEU A 247 -23.38 -14.62 -11.14
C LEU A 247 -22.01 -14.45 -11.83
N SER A 248 -21.03 -15.28 -11.48
CA SER A 248 -19.70 -15.31 -12.12
C SER A 248 -19.75 -15.41 -13.64
N SER A 249 -20.77 -16.06 -14.23
CA SER A 249 -20.93 -16.14 -15.68
C SER A 249 -21.21 -14.77 -16.31
N LEU A 250 -22.02 -13.94 -15.65
CA LEU A 250 -22.21 -12.55 -16.07
C LEU A 250 -20.91 -11.77 -15.88
N ILE A 251 -20.23 -11.93 -14.75
CA ILE A 251 -19.00 -11.20 -14.46
C ILE A 251 -17.89 -11.51 -15.48
N ASP A 252 -17.70 -12.78 -15.85
CA ASP A 252 -16.77 -13.18 -16.90
C ASP A 252 -17.13 -12.53 -18.24
N LEU A 253 -18.41 -12.44 -18.56
CA LEU A 253 -18.88 -11.73 -19.75
C LEU A 253 -18.53 -10.24 -19.70
N LEU A 254 -18.72 -9.57 -18.56
CA LEU A 254 -18.36 -8.16 -18.37
C LEU A 254 -16.84 -7.94 -18.50
N ARG A 255 -16.02 -8.82 -17.91
CA ARG A 255 -14.55 -8.76 -17.97
C ARG A 255 -14.01 -8.89 -19.38
N ASN A 256 -14.65 -9.73 -20.18
CA ASN A 256 -14.27 -9.95 -21.57
C ASN A 256 -14.87 -8.91 -22.54
N GLY A 257 -15.55 -7.87 -22.01
CA GLY A 257 -16.20 -6.86 -22.85
C GLY A 257 -17.31 -7.44 -23.74
N GLY A 258 -17.94 -8.54 -23.32
CA GLY A 258 -18.95 -9.27 -24.07
C GLY A 258 -20.38 -8.86 -23.76
N ALA A 259 -20.60 -7.73 -23.08
CA ALA A 259 -21.92 -7.25 -22.70
C ALA A 259 -22.10 -5.75 -22.98
N TYR A 260 -23.35 -5.35 -23.23
CA TYR A 260 -23.73 -3.95 -23.38
C TYR A 260 -25.00 -3.63 -22.59
N ILE A 261 -25.18 -2.35 -22.26
CA ILE A 261 -26.42 -1.82 -21.70
C ILE A 261 -27.23 -1.18 -22.81
N ASN A 262 -28.54 -1.40 -22.80
CA ASN A 262 -29.49 -0.73 -23.66
C ASN A 262 -30.62 -0.11 -22.81
N VAL A 263 -31.12 1.08 -23.20
CA VAL A 263 -32.31 1.70 -22.63
C VAL A 263 -33.34 1.92 -23.74
N HIS A 264 -34.56 1.47 -23.48
CA HIS A 264 -35.69 1.49 -24.40
C HIS A 264 -36.65 2.62 -24.04
N THR A 265 -37.31 3.17 -25.05
CA THR A 265 -38.37 4.16 -24.89
C THR A 265 -39.61 3.75 -25.67
N VAL A 266 -40.72 4.46 -25.47
CA VAL A 266 -41.96 4.23 -26.24
C VAL A 266 -41.71 4.39 -27.75
N ASN A 267 -40.92 5.39 -28.15
CA ASN A 267 -40.64 5.67 -29.56
C ASN A 267 -39.56 4.74 -30.14
N ASN A 268 -38.68 4.20 -29.29
CA ASN A 268 -37.60 3.31 -29.69
C ASN A 268 -37.66 2.00 -28.88
N PRO A 269 -38.64 1.12 -29.16
CA PRO A 269 -38.88 -0.09 -28.36
C PRO A 269 -37.76 -1.12 -28.50
N ASN A 270 -36.95 -1.06 -29.56
CA ASN A 270 -35.79 -1.93 -29.74
C ASN A 270 -34.50 -1.37 -29.10
N GLY A 271 -34.54 -0.14 -28.58
CA GLY A 271 -33.41 0.55 -27.95
C GLY A 271 -33.27 1.98 -28.48
N GLU A 272 -33.13 2.95 -27.57
CA GLU A 272 -32.82 4.35 -27.93
C GLU A 272 -31.34 4.68 -27.74
N ILE A 273 -30.73 4.15 -26.67
CA ILE A 273 -29.33 4.38 -26.33
C ILE A 273 -28.67 3.09 -25.86
N ARG A 274 -27.49 2.83 -26.42
CA ARG A 274 -26.65 1.65 -26.13
C ARG A 274 -25.27 2.06 -25.65
N GLY A 275 -24.64 1.24 -24.82
CA GLY A 275 -23.23 1.40 -24.47
C GLY A 275 -22.57 0.06 -24.13
N GLN A 276 -21.41 -0.21 -24.73
CA GLN A 276 -20.62 -1.39 -24.38
C GLN A 276 -20.13 -1.29 -22.93
N VAL A 277 -20.22 -2.39 -22.18
CA VAL A 277 -19.71 -2.44 -20.81
C VAL A 277 -18.20 -2.68 -20.86
N MET A 278 -17.46 -1.74 -20.27
CA MET A 278 -16.02 -1.79 -20.16
C MET A 278 -15.61 -1.96 -18.71
N ALA A 279 -14.62 -2.82 -18.49
CA ALA A 279 -13.88 -2.89 -17.24
C ALA A 279 -13.33 -1.51 -16.86
N GLN A 280 -13.64 -1.05 -15.65
CA GLN A 280 -12.95 0.08 -15.04
C GLN A 280 -11.73 -0.44 -14.31
N MET A 281 -10.57 0.03 -14.72
CA MET A 281 -9.35 -0.19 -13.96
C MET A 281 -9.52 0.38 -12.55
N PRO A 282 -8.95 -0.24 -11.51
CA PRO A 282 -8.98 0.32 -10.17
C PRO A 282 -8.47 1.76 -10.21
N VAL A 283 -9.23 2.69 -9.64
CA VAL A 283 -8.76 4.08 -9.49
C VAL A 283 -7.71 4.07 -8.38
N ILE A 284 -6.45 3.82 -8.76
CA ILE A 284 -5.31 3.93 -7.87
C ILE A 284 -5.06 5.41 -7.61
N LYS A 285 -5.53 5.89 -6.46
CA LYS A 285 -5.31 7.28 -6.03
C LYS A 285 -3.86 7.47 -5.64
N GLU A 286 -3.18 8.39 -6.33
CA GLU A 286 -1.84 8.80 -5.94
C GLU A 286 -1.86 9.35 -4.51
N LYS A 287 -0.91 8.89 -3.71
CA LYS A 287 -0.86 9.17 -2.28
C LYS A 287 0.57 9.26 -1.82
N LEU A 288 0.89 10.39 -1.18
CA LEU A 288 2.14 10.61 -0.46
C LEU A 288 1.78 10.86 1.01
N ARG A 289 2.33 10.06 1.92
CA ARG A 289 2.22 10.27 3.37
C ARG A 289 3.58 10.17 4.03
N VAL A 290 3.89 11.13 4.87
CA VAL A 290 5.10 11.09 5.71
C VAL A 290 4.70 11.33 7.15
N ARG A 291 5.08 10.43 8.04
CA ARG A 291 4.81 10.54 9.47
C ARG A 291 6.11 10.54 10.22
N ALA A 292 6.31 11.54 11.06
CA ALA A 292 7.46 11.62 11.94
C ALA A 292 6.99 11.75 13.38
N GLY A 293 7.57 10.96 14.28
CA GLY A 293 7.27 11.02 15.71
C GLY A 293 8.55 10.88 16.51
N VAL A 294 8.73 11.78 17.48
CA VAL A 294 9.82 11.67 18.44
C VAL A 294 9.54 10.49 19.37
N VAL A 295 10.52 9.61 19.54
CA VAL A 295 10.49 8.49 20.47
C VAL A 295 11.49 8.69 21.61
N GLU A 296 11.51 7.78 22.58
CA GLU A 296 12.47 7.81 23.68
C GLU A 296 13.91 7.95 23.18
N ASN A 297 14.70 8.78 23.87
CA ASN A 297 16.09 9.15 23.55
C ASN A 297 16.29 10.22 22.46
N ASN A 298 15.29 11.08 22.18
CA ASN A 298 15.34 12.15 21.17
C ASN A 298 15.58 11.66 19.73
N ALA A 299 15.33 10.38 19.45
CA ALA A 299 15.30 9.89 18.08
C ALA A 299 13.91 10.17 17.48
N THR A 300 13.85 10.53 16.21
CA THR A 300 12.63 10.67 15.43
C THR A 300 12.48 9.44 14.55
N LYS A 301 11.36 8.72 14.69
CA LYS A 301 10.98 7.65 13.76
C LYS A 301 10.17 8.25 12.61
N VAL A 302 10.62 7.99 11.39
CA VAL A 302 9.99 8.44 10.16
C VAL A 302 9.42 7.25 9.41
N LYS A 303 8.18 7.37 8.95
CA LYS A 303 7.49 6.42 8.07
C LYS A 303 6.94 7.17 6.88
N ALA A 304 7.50 6.93 5.71
CA ALA A 304 7.04 7.49 4.45
C ALA A 304 6.44 6.38 3.57
N GLU A 305 5.29 6.66 2.96
CA GLU A 305 4.61 5.76 2.04
C GLU A 305 4.14 6.54 0.80
N PHE A 306 4.53 6.02 -0.35
CA PHE A 306 4.21 6.55 -1.68
C PHE A 306 3.43 5.47 -2.41
N THR A 307 2.25 5.82 -2.93
CA THR A 307 1.40 4.90 -3.69
C THR A 307 0.95 5.59 -4.97
N PHE A 308 1.08 4.93 -6.12
CA PHE A 308 0.70 5.50 -7.41
C PHE A 308 0.47 4.40 -8.45
N ALA A 309 -0.26 4.75 -9.51
CA ALA A 309 -0.51 3.86 -10.64
C ALA A 309 0.68 3.83 -11.61
N VAL A 310 0.94 2.66 -12.20
CA VAL A 310 1.79 2.47 -13.37
C VAL A 310 0.96 1.77 -14.44
N ALA A 311 0.82 2.36 -15.63
CA ALA A 311 0.00 1.84 -16.74
C ALA A 311 0.67 0.66 -17.48
N SER A 312 1.17 -0.33 -16.73
CA SER A 312 1.72 -1.58 -17.24
C SER A 312 1.74 -2.61 -16.13
N THR A 313 1.76 -3.89 -16.51
CA THR A 313 2.00 -5.03 -15.62
C THR A 313 3.37 -5.68 -15.84
N SER A 314 4.14 -5.21 -16.82
CA SER A 314 5.48 -5.74 -17.08
C SER A 314 6.47 -5.23 -16.02
N ARG A 315 7.33 -6.12 -15.52
CA ARG A 315 8.32 -5.79 -14.48
C ARG A 315 9.17 -4.58 -14.87
N GLU A 316 9.68 -4.53 -16.09
CA GLU A 316 10.53 -3.43 -16.56
C GLU A 316 9.78 -2.10 -16.58
N ALA A 317 8.56 -2.06 -17.15
CA ALA A 317 7.77 -0.82 -17.14
C ALA A 317 7.37 -0.38 -15.72
N ILE A 318 7.18 -1.33 -14.79
CA ILE A 318 6.95 -1.02 -13.36
C ILE A 318 8.20 -0.36 -12.75
N ILE A 319 9.40 -0.91 -12.99
CA ILE A 319 10.66 -0.32 -12.52
C ILE A 319 10.80 1.10 -13.05
N ASP A 320 10.54 1.29 -14.34
CA ASP A 320 10.66 2.57 -15.05
C ASP A 320 9.65 3.60 -14.52
N GLY A 321 8.41 3.17 -14.33
CA GLY A 321 7.34 3.99 -13.76
C GLY A 321 7.66 4.43 -12.34
N ILE A 322 8.17 3.51 -11.49
CA ILE A 322 8.60 3.84 -10.12
C ILE A 322 9.75 4.83 -10.14
N PHE A 323 10.79 4.57 -10.93
CA PHE A 323 11.95 5.45 -11.03
C PHE A 323 11.55 6.86 -11.47
N SER A 324 10.75 6.96 -12.53
CA SER A 324 10.23 8.23 -13.03
C SER A 324 9.43 8.97 -11.96
N ARG A 325 8.54 8.28 -11.25
CA ARG A 325 7.70 8.92 -10.22
C ARG A 325 8.51 9.40 -9.04
N LEU A 326 9.44 8.61 -8.52
CA LEU A 326 10.32 9.02 -7.41
C LEU A 326 11.21 10.22 -7.79
N SER A 327 11.63 10.32 -9.06
CA SER A 327 12.46 11.44 -9.55
C SER A 327 11.74 12.79 -9.56
N LEU A 328 10.39 12.78 -9.60
CA LEU A 328 9.57 13.98 -9.61
C LEU A 328 9.28 14.51 -8.20
N ILE A 329 9.57 13.73 -7.15
CA ILE A 329 9.26 14.11 -5.78
C ILE A 329 10.26 15.15 -5.29
N THR A 330 9.72 16.26 -4.80
CA THR A 330 10.50 17.37 -4.26
C THR A 330 10.41 17.42 -2.73
N ALA A 331 11.32 18.17 -2.11
CA ALA A 331 11.25 18.49 -0.69
C ALA A 331 9.90 19.16 -0.31
N GLY A 332 9.36 20.02 -1.19
CA GLY A 332 8.05 20.64 -0.98
C GLY A 332 6.93 19.60 -0.89
N ASN A 333 6.91 18.62 -1.79
CA ASN A 333 5.89 17.56 -1.76
C ASN A 333 5.95 16.74 -0.46
N ILE A 334 7.15 16.45 0.04
CA ILE A 334 7.36 15.71 1.29
C ILE A 334 6.94 16.56 2.49
N LEU A 335 7.28 17.85 2.49
CA LEU A 335 6.91 18.79 3.55
C LEU A 335 5.39 18.93 3.67
N ASP A 336 4.69 19.09 2.55
CA ASP A 336 3.22 19.19 2.52
C ASP A 336 2.54 17.93 3.06
N ALA A 337 3.19 16.78 2.93
CA ALA A 337 2.70 15.48 3.39
C ALA A 337 3.16 15.08 4.79
N LEU A 338 3.97 15.91 5.46
CA LEU A 338 4.59 15.59 6.75
C LEU A 338 3.63 15.83 7.92
N GLU A 339 3.20 14.75 8.55
CA GLU A 339 2.49 14.75 9.84
C GLU A 339 3.51 14.57 10.98
N LEU A 340 3.76 15.63 11.75
CA LEU A 340 4.59 15.58 12.96
C LEU A 340 3.73 15.26 14.20
N LYS A 341 4.06 14.18 14.90
CA LYS A 341 3.56 13.90 16.25
C LYS A 341 4.60 14.34 17.27
N LEU A 342 4.36 15.48 17.89
CA LEU A 342 5.10 15.91 19.08
C LEU A 342 4.57 15.12 20.27
N ASP A 343 5.38 14.22 20.82
CA ASP A 343 5.05 13.52 22.06
C ASP A 343 5.20 14.53 23.22
N VAL A 344 4.12 15.22 23.58
CA VAL A 344 4.11 16.17 24.69
C VAL A 344 4.18 15.37 26.00
N ARG A 345 5.39 14.97 26.39
CA ARG A 345 5.66 14.65 27.80
C ARG A 345 5.53 15.95 28.59
N ARG A 346 4.35 16.23 29.13
CA ARG A 346 4.21 17.19 30.23
C ARG A 346 5.08 16.65 31.37
N ASN A 347 6.22 17.30 31.61
CA ASN A 347 7.00 17.10 32.81
C ASN A 347 6.14 17.55 34.00
N ASP A 348 5.49 16.60 34.67
CA ASP A 348 4.77 16.79 35.94
C ASP A 348 5.73 17.03 37.13
N GLU A 349 6.89 17.66 36.91
CA GLU A 349 7.83 18.02 37.98
C GLU A 349 7.68 19.47 38.46
N ASP A 350 7.08 20.38 37.67
CA ASP A 350 6.92 21.79 38.07
C ASP A 350 5.76 22.05 39.06
N ARG A 351 4.94 21.03 39.40
CA ARG A 351 3.84 21.18 40.37
C ARG A 351 4.22 20.88 41.82
N ARG A 352 5.46 20.47 42.12
CA ARG A 352 5.89 20.15 43.51
C ARG A 352 6.79 21.20 44.18
N GLY A 353 7.11 22.31 43.49
CA GLY A 353 7.99 23.36 44.03
C GLY A 353 7.32 24.49 44.82
N SER A 354 5.99 24.67 44.72
CA SER A 354 5.34 25.91 45.20
C SER A 354 4.78 25.88 46.63
N ASN A 355 4.91 24.78 47.40
CA ASN A 355 4.22 24.67 48.69
C ASN A 355 5.15 24.40 49.89
N ARG A 356 6.26 25.14 49.97
CA ARG A 356 7.02 25.31 51.22
C ARG A 356 7.44 26.76 51.39
N GLY A 357 6.68 27.51 52.21
CA GLY A 357 7.16 28.78 52.71
C GLY A 357 6.10 29.82 53.08
N ARG A 358 5.17 29.50 53.99
CA ARG A 358 4.60 30.49 54.94
C ARG A 358 4.28 29.79 56.26
N ARG A 359 5.19 29.93 57.21
CA ARG A 359 4.91 29.91 58.65
C ARG A 359 5.24 31.29 59.18
#